data_AF-A0A1T5D9U9-F1
#
_entry.id   AF-A0A1T5D9U9-F1
#
_cell.length_a   1.000
_cell.length_b   1.000
_cell.length_c   1.000
_cell.angle_alpha   90.00
_cell.angle_beta   90.00
_cell.angle_gamma   90.00
#
_symmetry.space_group_name_H-M   'P 1'
#
loop_
_entity.id
_entity.type
_entity.pdbx_description
1 polymer ?
#
loop_
_entity_poly.entity_id
_entity_poly.type
_entity_poly.pdbx_seq_one_letter_code
_entity_poly.pdbx_strand_id
1 'polypeptide(L)'
;MRPMIGGGRRRLIVIAAVVAALGLLAAGVAVLLLPGTPTAFPPASTPVTALLGFLRRLGYDVEPAQIAATVDFYLARTAHGSTLSRVTHASVLAQHNPERAWATFREALDTDLDDTQGGTTRAGIHLGAMAGSIDVVQRSFAGLRITRDALDFTPRLPAELSRVEFQVRYRDQLLAVHLGPDRLRVSAAPGDAAPVLVRVGGEKVLLRRARSTNSAGTPG
;
A
#
# COMPACT_ATOMS: atom_id res chain seq x y z
N MET A 1 -21.75 -18.86 -14.28
CA MET A 1 -21.56 -17.81 -13.26
C MET A 1 -21.66 -16.45 -13.96
N ARG A 2 -22.74 -15.70 -13.75
CA ARG A 2 -22.97 -14.39 -14.41
C ARG A 2 -22.16 -13.30 -13.69
N PRO A 3 -21.51 -12.37 -14.41
CA PRO A 3 -20.83 -11.26 -13.78
C PRO A 3 -21.83 -10.38 -13.03
N MET A 4 -21.40 -9.85 -11.88
CA MET A 4 -22.07 -8.75 -11.21
C MET A 4 -22.23 -7.59 -12.20
N ILE A 5 -23.48 -7.18 -12.44
CA ILE A 5 -23.90 -5.89 -13.00
C ILE A 5 -24.08 -5.85 -14.55
N GLY A 6 -25.34 -5.69 -14.97
CA GLY A 6 -25.79 -5.46 -16.35
C GLY A 6 -25.38 -4.08 -16.90
N GLY A 7 -25.17 -3.99 -18.22
CA GLY A 7 -25.00 -2.74 -18.98
C GLY A 7 -23.55 -2.30 -19.28
N GLY A 8 -23.18 -2.24 -20.56
CA GLY A 8 -21.83 -1.96 -21.07
C GLY A 8 -21.35 -0.51 -20.99
N ARG A 9 -20.04 -0.34 -21.15
CA ARG A 9 -19.23 0.91 -21.17
C ARG A 9 -19.02 1.66 -19.84
N ARG A 10 -19.97 1.64 -18.89
CA ARG A 10 -19.69 2.10 -17.51
C ARG A 10 -18.84 1.11 -16.69
N ARG A 11 -18.68 -0.12 -17.20
CA ARG A 11 -18.02 -1.29 -16.58
C ARG A 11 -16.50 -1.18 -16.43
N LEU A 12 -15.78 -0.60 -17.39
CA LEU A 12 -14.32 -0.48 -17.28
C LEU A 12 -13.89 0.66 -16.35
N ILE A 13 -14.67 1.75 -16.30
CA ILE A 13 -14.32 2.96 -15.55
C ILE A 13 -14.37 2.70 -14.05
N VAL A 14 -15.39 1.98 -13.56
CA VAL A 14 -15.52 1.70 -12.11
C VAL A 14 -14.47 0.69 -11.63
N ILE A 15 -14.05 -0.25 -12.47
CA ILE A 15 -13.14 -1.34 -12.06
C ILE A 15 -11.66 -0.95 -12.20
N ALA A 16 -11.30 -0.20 -13.25
CA ALA A 16 -10.04 0.51 -13.28
C ALA A 16 -9.96 1.49 -12.09
N ALA A 17 -11.07 2.11 -11.68
CA ALA A 17 -11.12 2.91 -10.47
C ALA A 17 -11.02 2.11 -9.16
N VAL A 18 -11.38 0.82 -9.10
CA VAL A 18 -11.15 -0.01 -7.89
C VAL A 18 -9.70 -0.45 -7.77
N VAL A 19 -9.07 -0.86 -8.88
CA VAL A 19 -7.63 -1.21 -8.90
C VAL A 19 -6.77 0.04 -8.73
N ALA A 20 -7.15 1.17 -9.36
CA ALA A 20 -6.51 2.46 -9.13
C ALA A 20 -6.87 3.06 -7.76
N ALA A 21 -8.04 2.83 -7.18
CA ALA A 21 -8.34 3.29 -5.82
C ALA A 21 -7.64 2.44 -4.78
N LEU A 22 -7.50 1.12 -4.96
CA LEU A 22 -6.62 0.29 -4.14
C LEU A 22 -5.16 0.73 -4.30
N GLY A 23 -4.76 1.07 -5.53
CA GLY A 23 -3.46 1.63 -5.88
C GLY A 23 -3.21 3.07 -5.43
N LEU A 24 -4.22 3.93 -5.26
CA LEU A 24 -4.15 5.32 -4.75
C LEU A 24 -4.42 5.39 -3.23
N LEU A 25 -5.19 4.45 -2.67
CA LEU A 25 -5.28 4.24 -1.23
C LEU A 25 -3.97 3.64 -0.71
N ALA A 26 -3.29 2.84 -1.53
CA ALA A 26 -1.87 2.55 -1.40
C ALA A 26 -1.07 3.82 -1.69
N ALA A 27 -0.96 4.32 -2.92
CA ALA A 27 -0.27 5.56 -3.29
C ALA A 27 -0.99 6.82 -2.81
N GLY A 28 -0.96 7.03 -1.49
CA GLY A 28 -1.11 8.35 -0.94
C GLY A 28 0.02 9.19 -1.52
N VAL A 29 -0.31 9.95 -2.56
CA VAL A 29 0.29 11.24 -2.88
C VAL A 29 0.84 11.82 -1.59
N ALA A 30 2.07 12.33 -1.62
CA ALA A 30 2.60 13.15 -0.56
C ALA A 30 1.63 14.33 -0.35
N VAL A 31 0.59 14.11 0.43
CA VAL A 31 -0.34 15.13 0.88
C VAL A 31 0.48 15.88 1.89
N LEU A 32 1.08 16.98 1.43
CA LEU A 32 1.28 18.15 2.26
C LEU A 32 -0.08 18.37 2.96
N LEU A 33 -0.17 17.95 4.22
CA LEU A 33 -1.40 18.04 5.00
C LEU A 33 -1.66 19.51 5.29
N LEU A 34 -2.47 20.14 4.43
CA LEU A 34 -3.21 21.33 4.82
C LEU A 34 -4.21 20.92 5.92
N PRO A 35 -4.24 21.61 7.07
CA PRO A 35 -5.19 21.33 8.13
C PRO A 35 -6.62 21.65 7.66
N GLY A 36 -7.57 20.73 7.85
CA GLY A 36 -9.01 21.07 7.78
C GLY A 36 -9.94 20.08 7.06
N THR A 37 -9.46 19.12 6.27
CA THR A 37 -10.38 18.17 5.61
C THR A 37 -10.69 16.97 6.53
N PRO A 38 -11.98 16.64 6.77
CA PRO A 38 -12.36 15.42 7.47
C PRO A 38 -12.26 14.22 6.51
N THR A 39 -11.38 13.26 6.80
CA THR A 39 -11.36 11.96 6.10
C THR A 39 -12.20 10.94 6.84
N ALA A 40 -13.16 10.36 6.12
CA ALA A 40 -14.15 9.40 6.60
C ALA A 40 -13.63 7.96 6.76
N PHE A 41 -12.44 7.77 7.34
CA PHE A 41 -11.90 6.43 7.63
C PHE A 41 -11.80 6.19 9.14
N PRO A 42 -12.51 5.17 9.67
CA PRO A 42 -12.36 4.80 11.08
C PRO A 42 -10.95 4.23 11.32
N PRO A 43 -10.35 4.50 12.50
CA PRO A 43 -9.04 3.97 12.86
C PRO A 43 -9.06 2.43 12.87
N ALA A 44 -7.96 1.81 12.44
CA ALA A 44 -7.73 0.36 12.41
C ALA A 44 -8.63 -0.49 11.49
N SER A 45 -9.19 0.07 10.41
CA SER A 45 -9.83 -0.75 9.35
C SER A 45 -8.78 -1.41 8.45
N THR A 46 -8.94 -2.68 8.06
CA THR A 46 -8.09 -3.27 7.00
C THR A 46 -8.32 -2.54 5.67
N PRO A 47 -7.39 -2.58 4.69
CA PRO A 47 -7.59 -1.90 3.40
C PRO A 47 -8.90 -2.34 2.70
N VAL A 48 -9.25 -3.62 2.83
CA VAL A 48 -10.53 -4.16 2.35
C VAL A 48 -11.72 -3.50 3.06
N THR A 49 -11.73 -3.42 4.39
CA THR A 49 -12.82 -2.77 5.13
C THR A 49 -12.97 -1.29 4.77
N ALA A 50 -11.85 -0.58 4.59
CA ALA A 50 -11.85 0.81 4.15
C ALA A 50 -12.45 0.95 2.73
N LEU A 51 -12.05 0.09 1.79
CA LEU A 51 -12.59 0.06 0.44
C LEU A 51 -14.09 -0.26 0.43
N LEU A 52 -14.53 -1.24 1.20
CA LEU A 52 -15.95 -1.59 1.32
C LEU A 52 -16.78 -0.42 1.86
N GLY A 53 -16.27 0.28 2.88
CA GLY A 53 -16.90 1.51 3.38
C GLY A 53 -16.98 2.62 2.33
N PHE A 54 -15.94 2.76 1.50
CA PHE A 54 -15.94 3.72 0.39
C PHE A 54 -16.95 3.33 -0.70
N LEU A 55 -16.97 2.07 -1.13
CA LEU A 55 -17.92 1.55 -2.12
C LEU A 55 -19.36 1.69 -1.65
N ARG A 56 -19.63 1.40 -0.37
CA ARG A 56 -20.97 1.60 0.22
C ARG A 56 -21.42 3.05 0.18
N ARG A 57 -20.52 4.01 0.45
CA ARG A 57 -20.82 5.44 0.32
C ARG A 57 -21.13 5.86 -1.12
N LEU A 58 -20.59 5.14 -2.10
CA LEU A 58 -20.91 5.32 -3.51
C LEU A 58 -22.17 4.56 -3.95
N GLY A 59 -22.87 3.88 -3.04
CA GLY A 59 -24.09 3.13 -3.31
C GLY A 59 -23.85 1.70 -3.82
N TYR A 60 -22.62 1.17 -3.69
CA TYR A 60 -22.32 -0.21 -4.03
C TYR A 60 -22.33 -1.08 -2.77
N ASP A 61 -23.21 -2.07 -2.73
CA ASP A 61 -23.20 -3.11 -1.71
C ASP A 61 -22.33 -4.27 -2.20
N VAL A 62 -21.16 -4.42 -1.58
CA VAL A 62 -20.13 -5.37 -1.98
C VAL A 62 -19.70 -6.14 -0.76
N GLU A 63 -19.60 -7.45 -0.90
CA GLU A 63 -19.08 -8.37 0.11
C GLU A 63 -17.56 -8.51 -0.01
N PRO A 64 -16.81 -8.74 1.08
CA PRO A 64 -15.37 -8.97 1.04
C PRO A 64 -14.96 -10.06 0.03
N ALA A 65 -15.74 -11.15 -0.06
CA ALA A 65 -15.49 -12.24 -1.00
C ALA A 65 -15.57 -11.80 -2.47
N GLN A 66 -16.40 -10.79 -2.78
CA GLN A 66 -16.51 -10.24 -4.13
C GLN A 66 -15.28 -9.41 -4.50
N ILE A 67 -14.62 -8.76 -3.53
CA ILE A 67 -13.35 -8.07 -3.75
C ILE A 67 -12.26 -9.07 -4.13
N ALA A 68 -12.11 -10.16 -3.35
CA ALA A 68 -11.14 -11.21 -3.64
C ALA A 68 -11.39 -11.85 -5.03
N ALA A 69 -12.63 -12.22 -5.32
CA ALA A 69 -13.00 -12.78 -6.63
C ALA A 69 -12.74 -11.79 -7.78
N THR A 70 -12.92 -10.48 -7.57
CA THR A 70 -12.60 -9.46 -8.56
C THR A 70 -11.09 -9.40 -8.80
N VAL A 71 -10.29 -9.40 -7.73
CA VAL A 71 -8.82 -9.42 -7.81
C VAL A 71 -8.35 -10.63 -8.61
N ASP A 72 -8.82 -11.84 -8.27
CA ASP A 72 -8.47 -13.07 -8.98
C ASP A 72 -8.89 -13.04 -10.46
N PHE A 73 -10.10 -12.52 -10.74
CA PHE A 73 -10.63 -12.43 -12.09
C PHE A 73 -9.72 -11.57 -12.99
N TYR A 74 -9.25 -10.43 -12.49
CA TYR A 74 -8.41 -9.49 -13.25
C TYR A 74 -6.94 -9.91 -13.30
N LEU A 75 -6.40 -10.48 -12.22
CA LEU A 75 -5.06 -11.06 -12.21
C LEU A 75 -4.90 -12.11 -13.31
N ALA A 76 -5.91 -12.95 -13.54
CA ALA A 76 -5.88 -13.99 -14.56
C ALA A 76 -6.04 -13.47 -16.01
N ARG A 77 -6.41 -12.20 -16.20
CA ARG A 77 -6.83 -11.65 -17.51
C ARG A 77 -6.07 -10.40 -17.93
N THR A 78 -5.08 -9.96 -17.14
CA THR A 78 -4.29 -8.78 -17.46
C THR A 78 -3.00 -9.21 -18.17
N ALA A 79 -2.78 -8.71 -19.39
CA ALA A 79 -1.60 -9.05 -20.20
C ALA A 79 -0.31 -8.30 -19.78
N HIS A 80 -0.40 -7.43 -18.75
CA HIS A 80 0.72 -6.65 -18.20
C HIS A 80 1.60 -5.90 -19.22
N GLY A 81 0.98 -5.21 -20.19
CA GLY A 81 1.71 -4.36 -21.16
C GLY A 81 2.27 -3.05 -20.57
N SER A 82 2.22 -2.85 -19.26
CA SER A 82 2.72 -1.66 -18.57
C SER A 82 3.34 -2.03 -17.23
N THR A 83 4.52 -1.50 -16.94
CA THR A 83 5.22 -1.70 -15.67
C THR A 83 4.37 -1.25 -14.48
N LEU A 84 3.62 -0.14 -14.63
CA LEU A 84 2.70 0.35 -13.60
C LEU A 84 1.57 -0.65 -13.28
N SER A 85 1.15 -1.44 -14.27
CA SER A 85 0.17 -2.52 -14.04
C SER A 85 0.76 -3.60 -13.14
N ARG A 86 2.02 -4.01 -13.36
CA ARG A 86 2.70 -5.01 -12.51
C ARG A 86 2.86 -4.50 -11.07
N VAL A 87 3.33 -3.26 -10.90
CA VAL A 87 3.45 -2.62 -9.58
C VAL A 87 2.11 -2.59 -8.82
N THR A 88 1.03 -2.25 -9.53
CA THR A 88 -0.31 -2.22 -8.92
C THR A 88 -0.77 -3.62 -8.49
N HIS A 89 -0.54 -4.64 -9.33
CA HIS A 89 -0.87 -6.02 -8.99
C HIS A 89 -0.05 -6.53 -7.81
N ALA A 90 1.24 -6.22 -7.74
CA ALA A 90 2.09 -6.54 -6.58
C ALA A 90 1.52 -5.93 -5.30
N SER A 91 1.11 -4.66 -5.34
CA SER A 91 0.50 -3.97 -4.19
C SER A 91 -0.78 -4.65 -3.69
N VAL A 92 -1.67 -5.06 -4.61
CA VAL A 92 -2.91 -5.77 -4.25
C VAL A 92 -2.61 -7.17 -3.72
N LEU A 93 -1.70 -7.90 -4.37
CA LEU A 93 -1.33 -9.27 -3.98
C LEU A 93 -0.67 -9.31 -2.59
N ALA A 94 0.09 -8.29 -2.19
CA ALA A 94 0.81 -8.28 -0.91
C ALA A 94 -0.10 -8.51 0.32
N GLN A 95 -1.39 -8.20 0.20
CA GLN A 95 -2.37 -8.40 1.27
C GLN A 95 -2.81 -9.86 1.43
N HIS A 96 -2.75 -10.67 0.37
CA HIS A 96 -3.35 -12.01 0.32
C HIS A 96 -2.37 -13.12 -0.07
N ASN A 97 -1.33 -12.79 -0.82
CA ASN A 97 -0.32 -13.72 -1.30
C ASN A 97 1.04 -12.98 -1.46
N PRO A 98 1.79 -12.81 -0.36
CA PRO A 98 3.07 -12.08 -0.36
C PRO A 98 4.12 -12.66 -1.31
N GLU A 99 4.17 -13.98 -1.48
CA GLU A 99 5.10 -14.66 -2.39
C GLU A 99 4.80 -14.29 -3.85
N ARG A 100 3.53 -14.38 -4.28
CA ARG A 100 3.13 -13.97 -5.62
C ARG A 100 3.29 -12.46 -5.83
N ALA A 101 3.05 -11.67 -4.77
CA ALA A 101 3.31 -10.23 -4.78
C ALA A 101 4.78 -9.92 -5.04
N TRP A 102 5.69 -10.65 -4.38
CA TRP A 102 7.13 -10.52 -4.56
C TRP A 102 7.58 -10.89 -5.98
N ALA A 103 7.12 -12.03 -6.51
CA ALA A 103 7.40 -12.42 -7.89
C ALA A 103 6.95 -11.34 -8.89
N THR A 104 5.71 -10.85 -8.75
CA THR A 104 5.16 -9.79 -9.60
C THR A 104 5.92 -8.47 -9.45
N PHE A 105 6.37 -8.15 -8.23
CA PHE A 105 7.15 -6.95 -7.94
C PHE A 105 8.54 -7.02 -8.59
N ARG A 106 9.23 -8.16 -8.52
CA ARG A 106 10.51 -8.37 -9.17
C ARG A 106 10.42 -8.21 -10.68
N GLU A 107 9.41 -8.80 -11.31
CA GLU A 107 9.17 -8.60 -12.74
C GLU A 107 8.99 -7.12 -13.09
N ALA A 108 8.31 -6.35 -12.23
CA ALA A 108 8.14 -4.90 -12.43
C ALA A 108 9.48 -4.15 -12.36
N LEU A 109 10.35 -4.52 -11.41
CA LEU A 109 11.68 -3.91 -11.25
C LEU A 109 12.61 -4.28 -12.42
N ASP A 110 12.66 -5.56 -12.79
CA ASP A 110 13.49 -6.05 -13.90
C ASP A 110 13.05 -5.41 -15.22
N THR A 111 11.74 -5.19 -15.41
CA THR A 111 11.21 -4.51 -16.60
C THR A 111 11.68 -3.05 -16.73
N ASP A 112 11.89 -2.36 -15.62
CA ASP A 112 12.29 -0.95 -15.64
C ASP A 112 13.81 -0.79 -15.77
N LEU A 113 14.58 -1.78 -15.28
CA LEU A 113 16.04 -1.80 -15.35
C LEU A 113 16.55 -2.33 -16.71
N ASP A 114 15.97 -3.42 -17.20
CA ASP A 114 16.26 -3.98 -18.51
C ASP A 114 15.13 -3.58 -19.47
N ASP A 115 15.45 -2.98 -20.62
CA ASP A 115 14.52 -2.52 -21.69
C ASP A 115 13.75 -3.69 -22.37
N THR A 116 13.15 -4.56 -21.55
CA THR A 116 12.49 -5.81 -21.89
C THR A 116 11.09 -5.60 -22.48
N GLN A 117 10.53 -4.39 -22.36
CA GLN A 117 9.29 -4.00 -23.03
C GLN A 117 9.49 -3.55 -24.49
N GLY A 118 10.68 -3.72 -25.05
CA GLY A 118 10.93 -3.48 -26.46
C GLY A 118 10.88 -1.99 -26.85
N GLY A 119 11.45 -1.11 -26.01
CA GLY A 119 11.69 0.28 -26.38
C GLY A 119 10.85 1.33 -25.66
N THR A 120 10.21 1.03 -24.54
CA THR A 120 9.49 2.04 -23.75
C THR A 120 10.44 2.90 -22.91
N THR A 121 11.60 2.38 -22.52
CA THR A 121 12.65 3.19 -21.84
C THR A 121 13.19 4.29 -22.77
N ARG A 122 13.15 4.05 -24.09
CA ARG A 122 13.48 5.06 -25.12
C ARG A 122 12.44 6.19 -25.20
N ALA A 123 11.22 5.97 -24.70
CA ALA A 123 10.18 6.99 -24.60
C ALA A 123 10.26 7.80 -23.28
N GLY A 124 11.17 7.45 -22.37
CA GLY A 124 11.42 8.13 -21.10
C GLY A 124 11.45 7.19 -19.90
N ILE A 125 11.98 7.66 -18.76
CA ILE A 125 11.96 6.92 -17.49
C ILE A 125 10.51 6.72 -16.99
N HIS A 126 10.16 5.52 -16.53
CA HIS A 126 8.80 5.21 -16.07
C HIS A 126 8.56 5.71 -14.64
N LEU A 127 8.50 7.03 -14.45
CA LEU A 127 8.36 7.65 -13.12
C LEU A 127 7.21 7.08 -12.26
N GLY A 128 6.08 6.74 -12.87
CA GLY A 128 4.96 6.12 -12.15
C GLY A 128 5.29 4.73 -11.61
N ALA A 129 6.05 3.93 -12.37
CA ALA A 129 6.52 2.62 -11.91
C ALA A 129 7.58 2.78 -10.82
N MET A 130 8.55 3.68 -11.00
CA MET A 130 9.59 3.97 -10.00
C MET A 130 8.99 4.43 -8.66
N ALA A 131 8.06 5.38 -8.70
CA ALA A 131 7.36 5.86 -7.51
C ALA A 131 6.52 4.76 -6.87
N GLY A 132 5.80 3.99 -7.69
CA GLY A 132 5.01 2.87 -7.21
C GLY A 132 5.86 1.75 -6.61
N SER A 133 7.10 1.56 -7.03
CA SER A 133 7.99 0.57 -6.43
C SER A 133 8.37 0.91 -4.99
N ILE A 134 8.59 2.19 -4.71
CA ILE A 134 8.79 2.69 -3.33
C ILE A 134 7.51 2.48 -2.51
N ASP A 135 6.35 2.77 -3.11
CA ASP A 135 5.06 2.62 -2.45
C ASP A 135 4.75 1.16 -2.07
N VAL A 136 5.03 0.20 -2.97
CA VAL A 136 4.88 -1.24 -2.69
C VAL A 136 5.68 -1.64 -1.45
N VAL A 137 6.95 -1.21 -1.36
CA VAL A 137 7.79 -1.53 -0.21
C VAL A 137 7.24 -0.92 1.08
N GLN A 138 6.90 0.37 1.05
CA GLN A 138 6.47 1.10 2.26
C GLN A 138 5.07 0.70 2.73
N ARG A 139 4.11 0.58 1.81
CA ARG A 139 2.69 0.47 2.14
C ARG A 139 2.12 -0.91 1.96
N SER A 140 2.64 -1.68 1.02
CA SER A 140 2.15 -3.04 0.76
C SER A 140 2.90 -4.06 1.60
N PHE A 141 4.24 -4.04 1.59
CA PHE A 141 5.06 -4.96 2.36
C PHE A 141 5.27 -4.52 3.81
N ALA A 142 5.69 -3.28 4.06
CA ALA A 142 5.77 -2.77 5.44
C ALA A 142 4.39 -2.42 6.03
N GLY A 143 3.35 -2.37 5.19
CA GLY A 143 1.99 -2.14 5.65
C GLY A 143 1.75 -0.76 6.24
N LEU A 144 2.58 0.23 5.89
CA LEU A 144 2.48 1.59 6.42
C LEU A 144 1.17 2.25 5.97
N ARG A 145 0.43 2.78 6.93
CA ARG A 145 -0.67 3.69 6.71
C ARG A 145 -0.53 4.91 7.61
N ILE A 146 -0.70 6.07 6.99
CA ILE A 146 -0.69 7.36 7.69
C ILE A 146 -2.15 7.74 7.95
N THR A 147 -2.54 7.83 9.21
CA THR A 147 -3.83 8.40 9.60
C THR A 147 -3.64 9.84 10.08
N ARG A 148 -4.74 10.54 10.42
CA ARG A 148 -4.64 11.88 10.99
C ARG A 148 -3.84 11.88 12.28
N ASP A 149 -3.96 10.82 13.09
CA ASP A 149 -3.52 10.74 14.48
C ASP A 149 -2.37 9.75 14.74
N ALA A 150 -2.10 8.82 13.82
CA ALA A 150 -1.15 7.74 14.01
C ALA A 150 -0.45 7.29 12.71
N LEU A 151 0.61 6.52 12.89
CA LEU A 151 1.17 5.63 11.87
C LEU A 151 0.79 4.19 12.20
N ASP A 152 0.08 3.53 11.30
CA ASP A 152 -0.26 2.12 11.41
C ASP A 152 0.69 1.29 10.56
N PHE A 153 1.14 0.17 11.09
CA PHE A 153 1.91 -0.84 10.36
C PHE A 153 1.18 -2.17 10.41
N THR A 154 1.11 -2.84 9.27
CA THR A 154 0.68 -4.25 9.15
C THR A 154 1.71 -4.98 8.30
N PRO A 155 2.89 -5.29 8.86
CA PRO A 155 3.99 -5.87 8.09
C PRO A 155 3.60 -7.22 7.49
N ARG A 156 3.89 -7.39 6.19
CA ARG A 156 3.73 -8.62 5.42
C ARG A 156 4.91 -8.74 4.46
N LEU A 157 6.09 -8.99 5.05
CA LEU A 157 7.31 -9.17 4.26
C LEU A 157 7.27 -10.53 3.56
N PRO A 158 7.57 -10.60 2.25
CA PRO A 158 7.87 -11.88 1.61
C PRO A 158 9.17 -12.46 2.18
N ALA A 159 9.32 -13.78 2.14
CA ALA A 159 10.45 -14.48 2.75
C ALA A 159 11.82 -14.00 2.22
N GLU A 160 11.87 -13.57 0.96
CA GLU A 160 13.06 -13.07 0.28
C GLU A 160 13.45 -11.66 0.73
N LEU A 161 12.52 -10.87 1.28
CA LEU A 161 12.75 -9.52 1.75
C LEU A 161 12.93 -9.50 3.27
N SER A 162 14.09 -9.97 3.73
CA SER A 162 14.39 -10.14 5.15
C SER A 162 14.47 -8.84 5.95
N ARG A 163 14.72 -7.69 5.29
CA ARG A 163 14.85 -6.40 5.96
C ARG A 163 14.47 -5.25 5.04
N VAL A 164 13.77 -4.27 5.61
CA VAL A 164 13.38 -3.03 4.94
C VAL A 164 13.69 -1.85 5.84
N GLU A 165 14.31 -0.83 5.27
CA GLU A 165 14.60 0.43 5.95
C GLU A 165 14.17 1.61 5.11
N PHE A 166 13.47 2.56 5.72
CA PHE A 166 13.12 3.81 5.05
C PHE A 166 12.83 4.90 6.09
N GLN A 167 12.67 6.12 5.58
CA GLN A 167 12.24 7.26 6.39
C GLN A 167 10.87 7.74 5.93
N VAL A 168 10.04 8.15 6.90
CA VAL A 168 8.77 8.83 6.63
C VAL A 168 8.73 10.13 7.41
N ARG A 169 8.19 11.18 6.80
CA ARG A 169 7.95 12.46 7.47
C ARG A 169 6.47 12.57 7.82
N TYR A 170 6.18 12.76 9.09
CA TYR A 170 4.82 12.84 9.62
C TYR A 170 4.73 13.93 10.67
N ARG A 171 3.83 14.91 10.49
CA ARG A 171 3.65 16.07 11.38
C ARG A 171 4.99 16.75 11.73
N ASP A 172 5.75 17.11 10.69
CA ASP A 172 7.08 17.71 10.77
C ASP A 172 8.16 16.90 11.49
N GLN A 173 7.88 15.65 11.83
CA GLN A 173 8.83 14.73 12.42
C GLN A 173 9.37 13.75 11.37
N LEU A 174 10.69 13.65 11.25
CA LEU A 174 11.34 12.61 10.46
C LEU A 174 11.47 11.33 11.30
N LEU A 175 10.92 10.23 10.79
CA LEU A 175 10.87 8.95 11.46
C LEU A 175 11.64 7.92 10.64
N ALA A 176 12.62 7.27 11.25
CA ALA A 176 13.33 6.14 10.66
C ALA A 176 12.65 4.83 11.05
N VAL A 177 12.31 4.04 10.04
CA VAL A 177 11.64 2.75 10.13
C VAL A 177 12.64 1.66 9.77
N HIS A 178 12.79 0.68 10.65
CA HIS A 178 13.54 -0.54 10.40
C HIS A 178 12.62 -1.72 10.65
N LEU A 179 12.33 -2.47 9.61
CA LEU A 179 11.48 -3.65 9.66
C LEU A 179 12.31 -4.88 9.31
N GLY A 180 12.28 -5.89 10.17
CA GLY A 180 12.79 -7.23 9.92
C GLY A 180 11.68 -8.27 10.14
N PRO A 181 12.00 -9.57 10.13
CA PRO A 181 11.02 -10.65 10.17
C PRO A 181 10.21 -10.64 11.48
N ASP A 182 10.88 -10.38 12.60
CA ASP A 182 10.28 -10.51 13.94
C ASP A 182 10.12 -9.17 14.66
N ARG A 183 10.50 -8.05 14.01
CA ARG A 183 10.62 -6.77 14.71
C ARG A 183 10.43 -5.58 13.80
N LEU A 184 9.60 -4.65 14.29
CA LEU A 184 9.55 -3.28 13.82
C LEU A 184 10.22 -2.37 14.84
N ARG A 185 11.14 -1.54 14.37
CA ARG A 185 11.70 -0.42 15.12
C ARG A 185 11.36 0.86 14.40
N VAL A 186 10.76 1.78 15.13
CA VAL A 186 10.54 3.15 14.67
C VAL A 186 11.29 4.08 15.61
N SER A 187 12.00 5.05 15.05
CA SER A 187 12.76 6.04 15.81
C SER A 187 12.50 7.43 15.25
N ALA A 188 12.48 8.40 16.15
CA ALA A 188 12.29 9.80 15.82
C ALA A 188 13.62 10.53 15.77
N ALA A 189 13.84 11.32 14.72
CA ALA A 189 14.92 12.30 14.72
C ALA A 189 14.76 13.29 15.90
N PRO A 190 15.87 13.86 16.41
CA PRO A 190 15.80 14.92 17.41
C PRO A 190 14.93 16.08 16.91
N GLY A 191 14.09 16.63 17.80
CA GLY A 191 13.19 17.73 17.46
C GLY A 191 12.19 18.04 18.57
N ASP A 192 11.36 19.04 18.33
CA ASP A 192 10.31 19.55 19.21
C ASP A 192 8.88 19.18 18.76
N ALA A 193 8.76 18.42 17.68
CA ALA A 193 7.49 17.90 17.17
C ALA A 193 6.70 17.12 18.24
N ALA A 194 5.37 17.19 18.11
CA ALA A 194 4.45 16.52 19.01
C ALA A 194 4.60 14.98 18.92
N PRO A 195 4.36 14.23 20.03
CA PRO A 195 4.49 12.78 20.02
C PRO A 195 3.65 12.11 18.93
N VAL A 196 4.22 11.07 18.33
CA VAL A 196 3.59 10.30 17.25
C VAL A 196 3.09 8.98 17.80
N LEU A 197 1.79 8.69 17.62
CA LEU A 197 1.26 7.37 17.92
C LEU A 197 1.63 6.40 16.79
N VAL A 198 2.24 5.27 17.13
CA VAL A 198 2.53 4.17 16.22
C VAL A 198 1.72 2.96 16.64
N ARG A 199 1.07 2.28 15.69
CA ARG A 199 0.27 1.08 15.94
C ARG A 199 0.78 -0.06 15.08
N VAL A 200 0.91 -1.25 15.67
CA VAL A 200 1.33 -2.48 14.97
C VAL A 200 0.45 -3.62 15.47
N GLY A 201 -0.45 -4.13 14.62
CA GLY A 201 -1.46 -5.08 15.06
C GLY A 201 -2.27 -4.52 16.24
N GLY A 202 -2.24 -5.21 17.39
CA GLY A 202 -2.87 -4.75 18.64
C GLY A 202 -2.02 -3.79 19.48
N GLU A 203 -0.72 -3.68 19.22
CA GLU A 203 0.20 -2.87 20.01
C GLU A 203 0.11 -1.38 19.64
N LYS A 204 0.23 -0.52 20.64
CA LYS A 204 0.22 0.94 20.47
C LYS A 204 1.34 1.56 21.27
N VAL A 205 2.20 2.32 20.59
CA VAL A 205 3.37 2.95 21.20
C VAL A 205 3.38 4.43 20.87
N LEU A 206 3.53 5.27 21.88
CA LEU A 206 3.68 6.71 21.69
C LEU A 206 5.17 7.06 21.60
N LEU A 207 5.63 7.38 20.39
CA LEU A 207 6.99 7.86 20.15
C LEU A 207 7.13 9.30 20.66
N ARG A 208 7.87 9.43 21.75
CA ARG A 208 8.33 10.71 22.29
C ARG A 208 9.81 10.91 21.93
N ARG A 209 10.25 12.16 21.90
CA ARG A 209 11.62 12.65 21.63
C ARG A 209 12.72 11.61 21.80
N ALA A 210 13.60 11.49 20.79
CA ALA A 210 14.90 10.81 20.86
C ALA A 210 14.89 9.46 21.61
N ARG A 211 13.84 8.64 21.43
CA ARG A 211 13.83 7.25 21.88
C ARG A 211 13.44 6.34 20.74
N SER A 212 14.24 5.29 20.54
CA SER A 212 13.84 4.16 19.71
C SER A 212 12.85 3.30 20.50
N THR A 213 11.75 2.90 19.89
CA THR A 213 10.85 1.91 20.51
C THR A 213 10.89 0.62 19.72
N ASN A 214 10.83 -0.50 20.45
CA ASN A 214 10.74 -1.84 19.89
C ASN A 214 9.33 -2.35 20.15
N SER A 215 8.61 -2.70 19.10
CA SER A 215 7.43 -3.55 19.21
C SER A 215 7.83 -4.94 18.73
N ALA A 216 7.70 -5.94 19.60
CA ALA A 216 7.82 -7.34 19.23
C ALA A 216 6.44 -7.81 18.81
N GLY A 217 6.09 -7.56 17.55
CA GLY A 217 4.85 -8.08 16.97
C GLY A 217 5.16 -9.41 16.31
N THR A 218 4.73 -10.52 16.91
CA THR A 218 4.69 -11.81 16.21
C THR A 218 3.79 -11.66 14.99
N PRO A 219 4.26 -11.95 13.76
CA PRO A 219 3.38 -12.02 12.60
C PRO A 219 2.40 -13.16 12.83
N GLY A 220 1.10 -12.86 12.81
CA GLY A 220 0.04 -13.84 12.69
C GLY A 220 -0.26 -14.12 11.22
#